data_AF-A0A3A3G7C9-F1
#
_entry.id   AF-A0A3A3G7C9-F1
#
_cell.length_a   1.000
_cell.length_b   1.000
_cell.length_c   1.000
_cell.angle_alpha   90.00
_cell.angle_beta   90.00
_cell.angle_gamma   90.00
#
_symmetry.space_group_name_H-M   'P 1'
#
loop_
_entity.id
_entity.type
_entity.pdbx_description
1 polymer ?
#
loop_
_entity_poly.entity_id
_entity_poly.type
_entity_poly.pdbx_seq_one_letter_code
_entity_poly.pdbx_strand_id
1 'polypeptide(L)'
;MILFLDFDGVLHPEFYKQGEELFCRRDKLETILRDYPQVEIVISSTWRQTRSLSELQALFSPDIGPRIIGVTPDWRDLPELCDVIGNYPRHVEVEGWLRQANRVWESWVALDDRGYWFRPFLKNLVMCDAATGINDVVEVELRFKLSH
;
A
#
# COMPACT_ATOMS: atom_id res chain seq x y z
N MET A 1 -9.48 8.90 -4.73
CA MET A 1 -9.24 7.45 -4.54
C MET A 1 -7.75 7.26 -4.27
N ILE A 2 -7.42 6.67 -3.13
CA ILE A 2 -6.03 6.51 -2.68
C ILE A 2 -5.70 5.02 -2.50
N LEU A 3 -4.60 4.56 -3.07
CA LEU A 3 -4.02 3.25 -2.81
C LEU A 3 -2.86 3.38 -1.80
N PHE A 4 -3.01 2.74 -0.64
CA PHE A 4 -1.92 2.52 0.31
C PHE A 4 -1.21 1.21 -0.06
N LEU A 5 0.08 1.29 -0.36
CA LEU A 5 0.83 0.19 -0.96
C LEU A 5 2.00 -0.25 -0.09
N ASP A 6 2.01 -1.51 0.33
CA ASP A 6 3.22 -2.18 0.83
C ASP A 6 4.04 -2.81 -0.31
N PHE A 7 5.28 -3.20 -0.02
CA PHE A 7 6.25 -3.76 -0.97
C PHE A 7 6.59 -5.21 -0.68
N ASP A 8 7.27 -5.50 0.43
CA ASP A 8 7.65 -6.87 0.80
C ASP A 8 6.38 -7.70 1.03
N GLY A 9 6.31 -8.89 0.44
CA GLY A 9 5.12 -9.72 0.47
C GLY A 9 4.02 -9.31 -0.52
N VAL A 10 4.13 -8.13 -1.18
CA VAL A 10 3.15 -7.60 -2.15
C VAL A 10 3.71 -7.55 -3.57
N LEU A 11 4.81 -6.81 -3.77
CA LEU A 11 5.46 -6.59 -5.06
C LEU A 11 6.57 -7.61 -5.36
N HIS A 12 6.93 -8.40 -4.35
CA HIS A 12 7.80 -9.56 -4.40
C HIS A 12 7.55 -10.39 -3.14
N PRO A 13 7.89 -11.69 -3.12
CA PRO A 13 7.74 -12.51 -1.92
C PRO A 13 8.54 -11.96 -0.73
N GLU A 14 7.96 -11.98 0.48
CA GLU A 14 8.62 -11.53 1.71
C GLU A 14 9.86 -12.40 2.01
N PHE A 15 9.71 -13.71 1.86
CA PHE A 15 10.79 -14.68 2.03
C PHE A 15 11.42 -15.00 0.68
N TYR A 16 12.53 -14.33 0.39
CA TYR A 16 13.32 -14.52 -0.82
C TYR A 16 13.63 -16.00 -1.07
N LYS A 17 13.18 -16.52 -2.21
CA LYS A 17 13.78 -17.73 -2.78
C LYS A 17 14.97 -17.34 -3.65
N GLN A 18 15.96 -18.22 -3.71
CA GLN A 18 17.16 -17.98 -4.50
C GLN A 18 16.79 -17.70 -5.97
N GLY A 19 17.11 -16.49 -6.45
CA GLY A 19 16.82 -16.04 -7.82
C GLY A 19 15.57 -15.16 -7.99
N GLU A 20 14.83 -14.86 -6.93
CA GLU A 20 13.71 -13.90 -7.02
C GLU A 20 14.20 -12.45 -6.96
N GLU A 21 13.85 -11.67 -7.97
CA GLU A 21 14.17 -10.24 -8.04
C GLU A 21 13.16 -9.40 -7.25
N LEU A 22 13.66 -8.35 -6.61
CA LEU A 22 12.84 -7.31 -6.00
C LEU A 22 11.88 -6.70 -7.03
N PHE A 23 10.65 -6.38 -6.62
CA PHE A 23 9.64 -5.79 -7.50
C PHE A 23 9.24 -6.66 -8.72
N CYS A 24 9.47 -7.98 -8.69
CA CYS A 24 9.09 -8.88 -9.80
C CYS A 24 7.59 -8.91 -10.12
N ARG A 25 6.72 -8.37 -9.26
CA ARG A 25 5.28 -8.20 -9.49
C ARG A 25 4.86 -6.77 -9.82
N ARG A 26 5.79 -5.81 -9.87
CA ARG A 26 5.50 -4.40 -10.15
C ARG A 26 4.72 -4.23 -11.45
N ASP A 27 5.14 -4.89 -12.53
CA ASP A 27 4.51 -4.72 -13.84
C ASP A 27 3.02 -5.13 -13.83
N LYS A 28 2.63 -6.11 -13.00
CA LYS A 28 1.23 -6.50 -12.79
C LYS A 28 0.46 -5.37 -12.09
N LEU A 29 0.99 -4.82 -11.01
CA LEU A 29 0.37 -3.67 -10.33
C LEU A 29 0.24 -2.47 -11.27
N GLU A 30 1.30 -2.13 -12.00
CA GLU A 30 1.28 -0.97 -12.89
C GLU A 30 0.29 -1.14 -14.04
N THR A 31 0.13 -2.35 -14.56
CA THR A 31 -0.92 -2.66 -15.55
C THR A 31 -2.30 -2.36 -15.00
N ILE A 32 -2.59 -2.75 -13.75
CA ILE A 32 -3.85 -2.41 -13.08
C ILE A 32 -3.97 -0.89 -12.94
N LEU A 33 -2.94 -0.21 -12.44
CA LEU A 33 -2.97 1.23 -12.20
C LEU A 33 -3.17 2.06 -13.48
N ARG A 34 -2.71 1.57 -14.64
CA ARG A 34 -2.94 2.21 -15.95
C ARG A 34 -4.41 2.19 -16.35
N ASP A 35 -5.18 1.21 -15.91
CA ASP A 35 -6.63 1.15 -16.14
C ASP A 35 -7.41 2.12 -15.21
N TYR A 36 -6.78 2.60 -14.13
CA TYR A 36 -7.35 3.55 -13.17
C TYR A 36 -6.44 4.77 -12.99
N PRO A 37 -6.28 5.63 -14.01
CA PRO A 37 -5.31 6.73 -13.99
C PRO A 37 -5.54 7.77 -12.88
N GLN A 38 -6.75 7.84 -12.33
CA GLN A 38 -7.14 8.73 -11.23
C GLN A 38 -6.64 8.29 -9.85
N VAL A 39 -6.12 7.07 -9.70
CA VAL A 39 -5.68 6.55 -8.40
C VAL A 39 -4.35 7.20 -8.01
N GLU A 40 -4.32 7.86 -6.87
CA GLU A 40 -3.08 8.32 -6.24
C GLU A 40 -2.55 7.26 -5.28
N ILE A 41 -1.23 7.23 -5.10
CA ILE A 41 -0.55 6.16 -4.36
C ILE A 41 0.17 6.77 -3.16
N VAL A 42 0.03 6.12 -2.01
CA VAL A 42 0.78 6.43 -0.79
C VAL A 42 1.55 5.19 -0.39
N ILE A 43 2.85 5.30 -0.20
CA ILE A 43 3.66 4.16 0.23
C ILE A 43 3.45 3.91 1.71
N SER A 44 2.88 2.75 2.02
CA SER A 44 2.74 2.22 3.37
C SER A 44 3.67 1.01 3.53
N SER A 45 4.97 1.21 3.29
CA SER A 45 6.02 0.21 3.44
C SER A 45 7.10 0.68 4.40
N THR A 46 7.81 -0.23 5.06
CA THR A 46 8.96 0.13 5.92
C THR A 46 10.10 0.77 5.13
N TRP A 47 10.16 0.58 3.81
CA TRP A 47 11.14 1.20 2.92
C TRP A 47 11.14 2.73 2.99
N ARG A 48 10.01 3.35 3.38
CA ARG A 48 9.91 4.80 3.62
C ARG A 48 10.79 5.31 4.77
N GLN A 49 11.23 4.43 5.66
CA GLN A 49 12.06 4.81 6.82
C GLN A 49 13.52 5.09 6.42
N THR A 50 13.97 4.57 5.28
CA THR A 50 15.36 4.68 4.82
C THR A 50 15.50 5.31 3.43
N ARG A 51 14.38 5.64 2.78
CA ARG A 51 14.35 6.22 1.44
C ARG A 51 13.49 7.47 1.38
N SER A 52 13.95 8.45 0.63
CA SER A 52 13.19 9.64 0.27
C SER A 52 12.03 9.31 -0.67
N LEU A 53 11.04 10.20 -0.75
CA LEU A 53 9.91 10.05 -1.67
C LEU A 53 10.38 9.92 -3.13
N SER A 54 11.38 10.71 -3.55
CA SER A 54 11.92 10.63 -4.91
C SER A 54 12.60 9.29 -5.21
N GLU A 55 13.30 8.70 -4.24
CA GLU A 55 13.89 7.37 -4.40
C GLU A 55 12.82 6.29 -4.49
N LEU A 56 11.71 6.42 -3.76
CA LEU A 56 10.57 5.50 -3.87
C LEU A 56 9.84 5.65 -5.21
N GLN A 57 9.62 6.88 -5.67
CA GLN A 57 9.04 7.17 -6.98
C GLN A 57 9.85 6.57 -8.11
N ALA A 58 11.18 6.60 -8.01
CA ALA A 58 12.10 6.06 -9.01
C ALA A 58 12.07 4.52 -9.14
N LEU A 59 11.41 3.81 -8.23
CA LEU A 59 11.21 2.35 -8.32
C LEU A 59 10.12 1.95 -9.32
N PHE A 60 9.30 2.91 -9.74
CA PHE A 60 8.15 2.72 -10.61
C PHE A 60 8.40 3.32 -11.99
N SER A 61 7.63 2.87 -12.99
CA SER A 61 7.70 3.39 -14.35
C SER A 61 7.41 4.89 -14.40
N PRO A 62 7.91 5.63 -15.41
CA PRO A 62 7.77 7.09 -15.49
C PRO A 62 6.32 7.61 -15.47
N ASP A 63 5.35 6.77 -15.87
CA ASP A 63 3.92 7.09 -15.83
C ASP A 63 3.26 6.81 -14.46
N ILE A 64 3.89 5.99 -13.62
CA ILE A 64 3.38 5.57 -12.30
C ILE A 64 4.07 6.29 -11.15
N GLY A 65 5.39 6.46 -11.20
CA GLY A 65 6.18 7.13 -10.17
C GLY A 65 5.60 8.49 -9.73
N PRO A 66 5.26 9.41 -10.65
CA PRO A 66 4.66 10.70 -10.32
C PRO A 66 3.30 10.63 -9.60
N ARG A 67 2.61 9.48 -9.65
CA ARG A 67 1.33 9.26 -8.95
C ARG A 67 1.51 8.87 -7.49
N ILE A 68 2.74 8.60 -7.06
CA ILE A 68 3.08 8.37 -5.66
C ILE A 68 3.23 9.74 -4.99
N ILE A 69 2.20 10.14 -4.27
CA ILE A 69 2.05 11.48 -3.70
C ILE A 69 2.63 11.63 -2.30
N GLY A 70 3.04 10.52 -1.67
CA GLY A 70 3.62 10.55 -0.33
C GLY A 70 3.85 9.18 0.26
N VAL A 71 4.19 9.18 1.55
CA VAL A 71 4.41 8.00 2.38
C VAL A 71 3.62 8.15 3.68
N THR A 72 3.24 7.04 4.32
CA THR A 72 2.57 7.11 5.63
C THR A 72 3.52 7.58 6.73
N PRO A 73 3.02 8.26 7.79
CA PRO A 73 3.79 8.52 9.00
C PRO A 73 4.18 7.22 9.71
N ASP A 74 4.99 7.30 10.76
CA ASP A 74 5.19 6.19 11.68
C ASP A 74 4.06 6.16 12.72
N TRP A 75 3.45 5.00 12.94
CA TRP A 75 2.36 4.88 13.92
C TRP A 75 2.79 5.26 15.35
N ARG A 76 4.08 5.13 15.67
CA ARG A 76 4.64 5.49 16.98
C ARG A 76 4.59 7.00 17.25
N ASP A 77 4.50 7.81 16.19
CA ASP A 77 4.36 9.26 16.26
C ASP A 77 2.88 9.70 16.31
N LEU A 78 1.94 8.75 16.43
CA LEU A 78 0.49 8.96 16.42
C LEU A 78 -0.20 8.30 17.64
N PRO A 79 0.21 8.64 18.88
CA PRO A 79 -0.32 7.99 20.08
C PRO A 79 -1.84 8.15 20.22
N GLU A 80 -2.40 9.30 19.84
CA GLU A 80 -3.85 9.55 19.91
C GLU A 80 -4.67 8.66 18.98
N LEU A 81 -4.10 8.24 17.84
CA LEU A 81 -4.76 7.30 16.93
C LEU A 81 -4.60 5.87 17.39
N CYS A 82 -3.48 5.52 18.04
CA CYS A 82 -3.30 4.22 18.66
C CYS A 82 -4.38 3.94 19.72
N ASP A 83 -4.73 4.94 20.53
CA ASP A 83 -5.78 4.83 21.55
C ASP A 83 -7.17 4.51 20.96
N VAL A 84 -7.46 5.06 19.77
CA VAL A 84 -8.75 4.86 19.09
C VAL A 84 -8.74 3.58 18.28
N ILE A 85 -7.72 3.37 17.45
CA ILE A 85 -7.66 2.30 16.46
C ILE A 85 -7.31 0.97 17.11
N GLY A 86 -6.41 1.00 18.11
CA GLY A 86 -5.86 -0.16 18.79
C GLY A 86 -4.49 -0.58 18.22
N ASN A 87 -4.08 -1.81 18.52
CA ASN A 87 -2.78 -2.36 18.12
C ASN A 87 -2.76 -2.83 16.64
N TYR A 88 -3.15 -1.93 15.73
CA TYR A 88 -3.20 -2.16 14.28
C TYR A 88 -2.33 -1.11 13.59
N PRO A 89 -0.99 -1.28 13.63
CA PRO A 89 -0.04 -0.22 13.30
C PRO A 89 -0.24 0.30 11.87
N ARG A 90 -0.43 -0.58 10.89
CA ARG A 90 -0.62 -0.18 9.49
C ARG A 90 -1.94 0.56 9.28
N HIS A 91 -3.01 0.21 9.99
CA HIS A 91 -4.25 0.98 9.95
C HIS A 91 -4.09 2.35 10.61
N VAL A 92 -3.34 2.46 11.73
CA VAL A 92 -2.99 3.76 12.34
C VAL A 92 -2.23 4.63 11.35
N GLU A 93 -1.23 4.09 10.67
CA GLU A 93 -0.44 4.81 9.65
C GLU A 93 -1.31 5.38 8.52
N VAL A 94 -2.24 4.57 8.00
CA VAL A 94 -3.17 4.97 6.94
C VAL A 94 -4.10 6.10 7.40
N GLU A 95 -4.74 5.94 8.56
CA GLU A 95 -5.65 6.95 9.13
C GLU A 95 -4.92 8.25 9.48
N GLY A 96 -3.68 8.12 9.98
CA GLY A 96 -2.80 9.26 10.25
C GLY A 96 -2.50 10.05 9.00
N TRP A 97 -2.15 9.38 7.90
CA TRP A 97 -1.91 10.04 6.62
C TRP A 97 -3.17 10.76 6.11
N LEU A 98 -4.33 10.09 6.12
CA LEU A 98 -5.60 10.67 5.66
C LEU A 98 -5.97 11.94 6.45
N ARG A 99 -5.71 11.96 7.76
CA ARG A 99 -5.96 13.14 8.62
C ARG A 99 -4.99 14.27 8.35
N GLN A 100 -3.69 13.97 8.29
CA GLN A 100 -2.65 14.97 8.03
C GLN A 100 -2.79 15.62 6.66
N ALA A 101 -3.18 14.84 5.64
CA ALA A 101 -3.45 15.34 4.29
C ALA A 101 -4.80 16.06 4.16
N ASN A 102 -5.65 16.02 5.20
CA ASN A 102 -7.05 16.48 5.16
C ASN A 102 -7.83 15.82 4.00
N ARG A 103 -7.83 14.47 3.96
CA ARG A 103 -8.46 13.64 2.90
C ARG A 103 -9.31 12.50 3.46
N VAL A 104 -9.76 12.62 4.72
CA VAL A 104 -10.52 11.58 5.44
C VAL A 104 -11.84 11.17 4.79
N TRP A 105 -12.37 11.98 3.87
CA TRP A 105 -13.61 11.70 3.14
C TRP A 105 -13.41 10.89 1.85
N GLU A 106 -12.17 10.66 1.43
CA GLU A 106 -11.91 9.96 0.19
C GLU A 106 -11.96 8.44 0.32
N SER A 107 -12.46 7.78 -0.72
CA SER A 107 -12.31 6.34 -0.88
C SER A 107 -10.83 5.97 -0.90
N TRP A 108 -10.48 4.90 -0.19
CA TRP A 108 -9.13 4.36 -0.17
C TRP A 108 -9.13 2.85 -0.09
N VAL A 109 -8.04 2.25 -0.54
CA VAL A 109 -7.76 0.82 -0.48
C VAL A 109 -6.33 0.62 0.04
N ALA A 110 -6.10 -0.40 0.85
CA ALA A 110 -4.76 -0.85 1.21
C ALA A 110 -4.47 -2.19 0.54
N LEU A 111 -3.30 -2.33 -0.07
CA LEU A 111 -2.78 -3.58 -0.60
C LEU A 111 -1.58 -4.00 0.25
N ASP A 112 -1.74 -5.09 1.00
CA ASP A 112 -0.81 -5.50 2.05
C ASP A 112 -0.91 -7.03 2.28
N ASP A 113 0.17 -7.67 2.72
CA ASP A 113 0.20 -9.10 3.05
C ASP A 113 -0.10 -9.36 4.55
N ARG A 114 0.04 -8.34 5.41
CA ARG A 114 -0.08 -8.46 6.87
C ARG A 114 -1.45 -8.02 7.35
N GLY A 115 -2.47 -8.83 7.08
CA GLY A 115 -3.85 -8.52 7.48
C GLY A 115 -4.03 -8.25 8.99
N TYR A 116 -3.19 -8.83 9.86
CA TYR A 116 -3.22 -8.61 11.31
C TYR A 116 -2.72 -7.23 11.75
N TRP A 117 -2.16 -6.42 10.85
CA TRP A 117 -1.83 -5.01 11.10
C TRP A 117 -3.00 -4.05 10.82
N PHE A 118 -4.13 -4.59 10.40
CA PHE A 118 -5.37 -3.85 10.19
C PHE A 118 -6.47 -4.34 11.12
N ARG A 119 -7.46 -3.47 11.37
CA ARG A 119 -8.66 -3.89 12.11
C ARG A 119 -9.34 -5.09 11.42
N PRO A 120 -9.89 -6.04 12.19
CA PRO A 120 -10.64 -7.16 11.63
C PRO A 120 -11.78 -6.69 10.72
N PHE A 121 -11.99 -7.43 9.62
CA PHE A 121 -13.08 -7.18 8.66
C PHE A 121 -13.05 -5.82 7.97
N LEU A 122 -11.89 -5.16 7.94
CA LEU A 122 -11.71 -3.88 7.25
C LEU A 122 -11.91 -4.04 5.75
N LYS A 123 -13.02 -3.51 5.23
CA LYS A 123 -13.41 -3.65 3.82
C LYS A 123 -12.42 -3.02 2.85
N ASN A 124 -11.65 -2.04 3.30
CA ASN A 124 -10.65 -1.33 2.51
C ASN A 124 -9.36 -2.15 2.28
N LEU A 125 -9.15 -3.23 3.01
CA LEU A 125 -7.97 -4.08 2.83
C LEU A 125 -8.20 -5.05 1.66
N VAL A 126 -7.24 -5.08 0.72
CA VAL A 126 -6.98 -6.20 -0.19
C VAL A 126 -5.79 -6.94 0.39
N MET A 127 -6.02 -8.13 0.92
CA MET A 127 -4.96 -8.94 1.50
C MET A 127 -4.37 -9.87 0.44
N CYS A 128 -3.05 -9.98 0.39
CA CYS A 128 -2.37 -10.98 -0.43
C CYS A 128 -1.57 -11.97 0.43
N ASP A 129 -1.11 -13.06 -0.19
CA ASP A 129 -0.23 -14.03 0.47
C ASP A 129 1.22 -13.58 0.31
N ALA A 130 1.93 -13.42 1.44
CA ALA A 130 3.30 -12.92 1.49
C ALA A 130 4.31 -13.73 0.65
N ALA A 131 4.03 -14.98 0.32
CA ALA A 131 4.90 -15.81 -0.52
C ALA A 131 4.64 -15.63 -2.02
N THR A 132 3.53 -15.01 -2.41
CA THR A 132 3.15 -14.85 -3.83
C THR A 132 2.99 -13.39 -4.25
N GLY A 133 2.60 -12.52 -3.33
CA GLY A 133 2.25 -11.13 -3.59
C GLY A 133 1.00 -10.98 -4.45
N ILE A 134 0.97 -9.92 -5.24
CA ILE A 134 -0.12 -9.70 -6.18
C ILE A 134 -0.15 -10.81 -7.25
N ASN A 135 -1.25 -11.55 -7.23
CA ASN A 135 -1.58 -12.62 -8.17
C ASN A 135 -2.94 -12.32 -8.84
N ASP A 136 -3.45 -13.23 -9.67
CA ASP A 136 -4.70 -12.99 -10.41
C ASP A 136 -5.93 -12.82 -9.51
N VAL A 137 -5.97 -13.51 -8.36
CA VAL A 137 -7.07 -13.38 -7.38
C VAL A 137 -7.03 -11.99 -6.73
N VAL A 138 -5.84 -11.57 -6.29
CA VAL A 138 -5.60 -10.25 -5.68
C VAL A 138 -5.90 -9.14 -6.70
N GLU A 139 -5.52 -9.33 -7.97
CA GLU A 139 -5.80 -8.39 -9.05
C GLU A 139 -7.31 -8.18 -9.23
N VAL A 140 -8.11 -9.25 -9.26
CA VAL A 140 -9.57 -9.14 -9.39
C VAL A 140 -10.18 -8.36 -8.23
N GLU A 141 -9.76 -8.64 -6.99
CA GLU A 141 -10.26 -7.90 -5.82
C GLU A 141 -9.82 -6.43 -5.84
N LEU A 142 -8.57 -6.16 -6.16
CA LEU A 142 -8.04 -4.80 -6.24
C LEU A 142 -8.79 -3.98 -7.29
N ARG A 143 -8.98 -4.51 -8.50
CA ARG A 143 -9.75 -3.87 -9.56
C ARG A 143 -11.19 -3.58 -9.13
N PHE A 144 -11.82 -4.50 -8.41
CA PHE A 144 -13.16 -4.31 -7.87
C PHE A 144 -13.22 -3.14 -6.86
N LYS A 145 -12.23 -3.03 -5.97
CA LYS A 145 -12.21 -1.91 -5.00
C LYS A 145 -11.81 -0.58 -5.64
N LEU A 146 -10.96 -0.58 -6.67
CA LEU A 146 -10.54 0.65 -7.36
C LEU A 146 -11.63 1.28 -8.23
N SER A 147 -12.68 0.54 -8.58
CA SER A 147 -13.81 1.03 -9.38
C SER A 147 -14.94 1.70 -8.58
N HIS A 148 -14.85 1.74 -7.24
CA HIS A 148 -15.87 2.27 -6.34
C HIS A 148 -15.27 3.31 -5.36
#